data_AF-K0NKE4-F1
#
_entry.id   AF-K0NKE4-F1
#
_cell.length_a   1.000
_cell.length_b   1.000
_cell.length_c   1.000
_cell.angle_alpha   90.00
_cell.angle_beta   90.00
_cell.angle_gamma   90.00
#
_symmetry.space_group_name_H-M   'P 1'
#
loop_
_entity.id
_entity.type
_entity.pdbx_description
1 polymer ?
#
loop_
_entity_poly.entity_id
_entity_poly.type
_entity_poly.pdbx_seq_one_letter_code
_entity_poly.pdbx_strand_id
1 'polypeptide(L)'
;MSDFLKNLRSSHKKDRSNPKRNLDGYFYPENDRRKNRDRRSHYSENLESLLVSLRNILPQIVDNAYSVTDHFEKISSQNGQLVEAKIHQYNAISFFFNNLNKIFTEDLFVHSPGKNSKTTASYTSGTHYTKDDILTIIRTMRKEGATFAIIADYLKDKEIPTFSGKGKWHAQTIHRLCK
;
A
#
# COMPACT_ATOMS: atom_id res chain seq x y z
N MET A 1 19.03 -15.22 -3.12
CA MET A 1 17.95 -16.22 -2.91
C MET A 1 18.48 -17.59 -3.31
N SER A 2 19.35 -18.19 -2.47
CA SER A 2 20.02 -19.46 -2.82
C SER A 2 20.69 -20.22 -1.66
N ASP A 3 20.68 -19.71 -0.42
CA ASP A 3 21.37 -20.38 0.69
C ASP A 3 20.51 -21.44 1.40
N PHE A 4 19.17 -21.36 1.25
CA PHE A 4 18.25 -22.31 1.87
C PHE A 4 18.28 -23.70 1.20
N LEU A 5 18.63 -23.77 -0.09
CA LEU A 5 18.62 -25.02 -0.86
C LEU A 5 19.95 -25.80 -0.78
N LYS A 6 21.05 -25.18 -0.32
CA LYS A 6 22.35 -25.86 -0.22
C LYS A 6 22.40 -26.88 0.91
N ASN A 7 21.71 -26.62 2.02
CA ASN A 7 21.71 -27.52 3.19
C ASN A 7 20.82 -28.76 3.02
N LEU A 8 19.96 -28.81 2.00
CA LEU A 8 19.09 -29.97 1.75
C LEU A 8 19.73 -31.02 0.83
N ARG A 9 20.88 -30.75 0.20
CA ARG A 9 21.51 -31.67 -0.77
C ARG A 9 22.67 -32.51 -0.24
N SER A 10 23.23 -32.21 0.94
CA SER A 10 24.48 -32.83 1.40
C SER A 10 24.35 -33.82 2.57
N SER A 11 23.14 -34.31 2.89
CA SER A 11 22.92 -35.17 4.07
C SER A 11 22.88 -36.68 3.79
N HIS A 12 23.49 -37.18 2.71
CA HIS A 12 23.65 -38.63 2.53
C HIS A 12 25.05 -39.10 2.12
N LYS A 13 25.52 -40.06 2.92
CA LYS A 13 26.64 -41.00 2.76
C LYS A 13 28.06 -40.46 2.92
N LYS A 14 28.44 -40.36 4.19
CA LYS A 14 29.82 -40.55 4.66
C LYS A 14 30.11 -42.05 4.69
N ASP A 15 30.58 -42.62 3.58
CA ASP A 15 31.25 -43.92 3.59
C ASP A 15 32.70 -43.70 4.06
N ARG A 16 32.98 -44.08 5.31
CA ARG A 16 34.34 -44.23 5.83
C ARG A 16 34.53 -45.66 6.31
N SER A 17 35.13 -46.45 5.42
CA SER A 17 36.15 -47.47 5.67
C SER A 17 36.29 -48.03 7.09
N ASN A 18 36.12 -49.34 7.24
CA ASN A 18 36.78 -50.10 8.30
C ASN A 18 37.64 -51.22 7.67
N PRO A 19 38.95 -51.29 7.95
CA PRO A 19 39.74 -52.48 7.66
C PRO A 19 39.41 -53.56 8.69
N LYS A 20 39.27 -54.80 8.22
CA LYS A 20 39.14 -55.99 9.07
C LYS A 20 40.33 -56.09 10.03
N ARG A 21 40.07 -55.96 11.34
CA ARG A 21 40.96 -56.49 12.39
C ARG A 21 40.45 -57.88 12.74
N ASN A 22 41.20 -58.90 12.35
CA ASN A 22 41.17 -60.20 13.03
C ASN A 22 41.54 -59.96 14.50
N LEU A 23 40.90 -60.64 15.44
CA LEU A 23 41.57 -61.16 16.63
C LEU A 23 40.65 -62.14 17.36
N ASP A 24 41.10 -63.40 17.41
CA ASP A 24 40.83 -64.32 18.51
C ASP A 24 41.01 -63.61 19.85
N GLY A 25 40.10 -63.86 20.79
CA GLY A 25 40.21 -63.28 22.12
C GLY A 25 38.97 -63.52 22.95
N TYR A 26 38.94 -64.67 23.62
CA TYR A 26 38.09 -65.00 24.75
C TYR A 26 37.88 -63.80 25.69
N PHE A 27 36.67 -63.27 25.77
CA PHE A 27 36.22 -62.48 26.92
C PHE A 27 34.71 -62.69 27.09
N TYR A 28 34.33 -63.29 28.22
CA TYR A 28 32.96 -63.48 28.64
C TYR A 28 32.19 -62.14 28.63
N PRO A 29 30.94 -62.09 28.16
CA PRO A 29 30.09 -60.94 28.42
C PRO A 29 29.60 -61.03 29.86
N GLU A 30 30.30 -60.35 30.78
CA GLU A 30 29.76 -60.07 32.10
C GLU A 30 28.42 -59.35 31.96
N ASN A 31 27.43 -59.92 32.64
CA ASN A 31 26.07 -59.46 32.82
C ASN A 31 25.85 -57.97 32.53
N ASP A 32 25.03 -57.76 31.50
CA ASP A 32 24.42 -56.50 31.08
C ASP A 32 23.49 -55.94 32.18
N ARG A 33 24.08 -55.41 33.25
CA ARG A 33 23.41 -54.56 34.24
C ARG A 33 24.03 -53.17 34.20
N ARG A 34 23.95 -52.54 33.03
CA ARG A 34 24.07 -51.08 32.97
C ARG A 34 22.95 -50.49 33.83
N LYS A 35 23.32 -49.97 35.01
CA LYS A 35 22.47 -49.07 35.81
C LYS A 35 22.05 -47.91 34.92
N ASN A 36 20.88 -48.02 34.32
CA ASN A 36 20.26 -47.01 33.47
C ASN A 36 19.63 -45.91 34.35
N ARG A 37 20.41 -45.34 35.28
CA ARG A 37 19.85 -44.43 36.31
C ARG A 37 20.05 -42.94 36.00
N ASP A 38 21.01 -42.54 35.18
CA ASP A 38 21.39 -41.11 35.17
C ASP A 38 21.22 -40.35 33.84
N ARG A 39 20.62 -40.96 32.80
CA ARG A 39 20.31 -40.22 31.54
C ARG A 39 18.90 -39.64 31.45
N ARG A 40 18.03 -39.89 32.43
CA ARG A 40 16.64 -39.41 32.42
C ARG A 40 16.44 -38.02 33.05
N SER A 41 17.43 -37.50 33.78
CA SER A 41 17.30 -36.26 34.57
C SER A 41 17.26 -34.98 33.72
N HIS A 42 18.17 -34.83 32.75
CA HIS A 42 18.30 -33.58 31.99
C HIS A 42 17.15 -33.27 31.03
N TYR A 43 16.35 -34.27 30.64
CA TYR A 43 15.16 -34.02 29.82
C TYR A 43 14.02 -33.36 30.63
N SER A 44 13.91 -33.70 31.92
CA SER A 44 12.90 -33.15 32.82
C SER A 44 13.16 -31.67 33.14
N GLU A 45 14.42 -31.30 33.40
CA GLU A 45 14.79 -29.91 33.73
C GLU A 45 14.55 -28.94 32.57
N ASN A 46 14.81 -29.36 31.34
CA ASN A 46 14.56 -28.54 30.15
C ASN A 46 13.05 -28.36 29.89
N LEU A 47 12.23 -29.37 30.19
CA LEU A 47 10.78 -29.31 30.01
C LEU A 47 10.14 -28.40 31.07
N GLU A 48 10.59 -28.48 32.32
CA GLU A 48 10.15 -27.57 33.39
C GLU A 48 10.57 -26.11 33.11
N SER A 49 11.80 -25.88 32.63
CA SER A 49 12.25 -24.56 32.21
C SER A 49 11.37 -23.97 31.09
N LEU A 50 11.00 -24.81 30.11
CA LEU A 50 10.10 -24.41 29.03
C LEU A 50 8.69 -24.11 29.56
N LEU A 51 8.14 -24.93 30.45
CA LEU A 51 6.82 -24.71 31.06
C LEU A 51 6.79 -23.42 31.89
N VAL A 52 7.85 -23.12 32.63
CA VAL A 52 8.01 -21.84 33.36
C VAL A 52 8.08 -20.67 32.38
N SER A 53 8.81 -20.81 31.26
CA SER A 53 8.87 -19.76 30.23
C SER A 53 7.50 -19.51 29.59
N LEU A 54 6.75 -20.58 29.27
CA LEU A 54 5.40 -20.47 28.72
C LEU A 54 4.44 -19.82 29.70
N ARG A 55 4.52 -20.18 30.99
CA ARG A 55 3.71 -19.56 32.04
C ARG A 55 3.96 -18.06 32.18
N ASN A 56 5.17 -17.60 31.89
CA ASN A 56 5.53 -16.18 31.94
C ASN A 56 5.14 -15.43 30.65
N ILE A 57 5.20 -16.09 29.49
CA ILE A 57 4.91 -15.48 28.19
C ILE A 57 3.41 -15.45 27.89
N LEU A 58 2.64 -16.46 28.32
CA LEU A 58 1.20 -16.54 28.07
C LEU A 58 0.42 -15.30 28.58
N PRO A 59 0.64 -14.79 29.81
CA PRO A 59 0.02 -13.55 30.26
C PRO A 59 0.38 -12.36 29.36
N GLN A 60 1.64 -12.23 28.94
CA GLN A 60 2.07 -11.15 28.05
C GLN A 60 1.38 -11.21 26.69
N ILE A 61 1.16 -12.42 26.14
CA ILE A 61 0.42 -12.61 24.89
C ILE A 61 -1.04 -12.16 25.07
N VAL A 62 -1.65 -12.51 26.20
CA VAL A 62 -3.03 -12.10 26.51
C VAL A 62 -3.13 -10.58 26.66
N ASP A 63 -2.22 -9.96 27.40
CA ASP A 63 -2.18 -8.50 27.58
C ASP A 63 -1.96 -7.77 26.24
N ASN A 64 -1.05 -8.29 25.42
CA ASN A 64 -0.82 -7.78 24.07
C ASN A 64 -2.06 -7.95 23.19
N ALA A 65 -2.76 -9.08 23.29
CA ALA A 65 -4.01 -9.31 22.55
C ALA A 65 -5.08 -8.29 22.96
N TYR A 66 -5.24 -8.02 24.26
CA TYR A 66 -6.15 -6.98 24.75
C TYR A 66 -5.78 -5.58 24.23
N SER A 67 -4.50 -5.21 24.28
CA SER A 67 -4.01 -3.93 23.76
C SER A 67 -4.25 -3.80 22.26
N VAL A 68 -4.03 -4.88 21.49
CA VAL A 68 -4.30 -4.90 20.05
C VAL A 68 -5.79 -4.72 19.78
N THR A 69 -6.66 -5.39 20.53
CA THR A 69 -8.11 -5.22 20.36
C THR A 69 -8.59 -3.81 20.68
N ASP A 70 -8.07 -3.18 21.74
CA ASP A 70 -8.37 -1.78 22.10
C ASP A 70 -7.93 -0.81 20.99
N HIS A 71 -6.74 -1.03 20.43
CA HIS A 71 -6.26 -0.24 19.29
C HIS A 71 -7.14 -0.43 18.03
N PHE A 72 -7.60 -1.65 17.76
CA PHE A 72 -8.54 -1.89 16.67
C PHE A 72 -9.88 -1.19 16.88
N GLU A 73 -10.39 -1.19 18.11
CA GLU A 73 -11.63 -0.46 18.45
C GLU A 73 -11.46 1.04 18.25
N LYS A 74 -10.33 1.61 18.70
CA LYS A 74 -10.01 3.03 18.49
C LYS A 74 -9.90 3.39 17.02
N ILE A 75 -9.21 2.57 16.22
CA ILE A 75 -9.10 2.78 14.76
C ILE A 75 -10.48 2.69 14.09
N SER A 76 -11.31 1.73 14.51
CA SER A 76 -12.68 1.58 14.00
C SER A 76 -13.52 2.82 14.30
N SER A 77 -13.45 3.35 15.53
CA SER A 77 -14.13 4.58 15.94
C SER A 77 -13.67 5.79 15.11
N GLN A 78 -12.35 5.96 14.93
CA GLN A 78 -11.78 7.04 14.11
C GLN A 78 -12.22 6.94 12.64
N ASN A 79 -12.23 5.74 12.08
CA ASN A 79 -12.72 5.51 10.73
C ASN A 79 -14.21 5.85 10.59
N GLY A 80 -15.02 5.51 11.60
CA GLY A 80 -16.43 5.90 11.66
C GLY A 80 -16.61 7.42 11.59
N GLN A 81 -15.86 8.17 12.40
CA GLN A 81 -15.89 9.63 12.39
C GLN A 81 -15.42 10.22 11.05
N LEU A 82 -14.40 9.63 10.41
CA LEU A 82 -13.93 10.08 9.09
C LEU A 82 -14.99 9.84 8.00
N VAL A 83 -15.68 8.70 8.04
CA VAL A 83 -16.77 8.41 7.09
C VAL A 83 -17.93 9.39 7.31
N GLU A 84 -18.31 9.63 8.55
CA GLU A 84 -19.36 10.60 8.90
C GLU A 84 -18.99 12.02 8.45
N ALA A 85 -17.76 12.48 8.71
CA ALA A 85 -17.27 13.77 8.26
C ALA A 85 -17.29 13.91 6.72
N LYS A 86 -16.94 12.85 5.99
CA LYS A 86 -17.04 12.81 4.53
C LYS A 86 -18.48 12.92 4.06
N ILE A 87 -19.42 12.20 4.69
CA ILE A 87 -20.85 12.30 4.39
C ILE A 87 -21.33 13.74 4.60
N HIS A 88 -20.97 14.36 5.73
CA HIS A 88 -21.29 15.77 5.97
C HIS A 88 -20.71 16.69 4.91
N GLN A 89 -19.48 16.46 4.45
CA GLN A 89 -18.87 17.23 3.38
C GLN A 89 -19.65 17.08 2.07
N TYR A 90 -20.00 15.86 1.66
CA TYR A 90 -20.78 15.63 0.44
C TYR A 90 -22.17 16.26 0.53
N ASN A 91 -22.83 16.16 1.68
CA ASN A 91 -24.13 16.77 1.90
C ASN A 91 -24.05 18.30 1.85
N ALA A 92 -23.03 18.91 2.46
CA ALA A 92 -22.82 20.35 2.43
C ALA A 92 -22.53 20.83 0.99
N ILE A 93 -21.72 20.10 0.23
CA ILE A 93 -21.44 20.41 -1.17
C ILE A 93 -22.70 20.27 -2.02
N SER A 94 -23.48 19.21 -1.83
CA SER A 94 -24.76 19.02 -2.54
C SER A 94 -25.73 20.15 -2.21
N PHE A 95 -25.86 20.53 -0.94
CA PHE A 95 -26.67 21.66 -0.51
C PHE A 95 -26.20 22.97 -1.14
N PHE A 96 -24.90 23.22 -1.17
CA PHE A 96 -24.32 24.38 -1.83
C PHE A 96 -24.67 24.44 -3.32
N PHE A 97 -24.49 23.34 -4.06
CA PHE A 97 -24.84 23.30 -5.49
C PHE A 97 -26.34 23.38 -5.73
N ASN A 98 -27.17 22.79 -4.87
CA ASN A 98 -28.63 22.93 -4.96
C ASN A 98 -29.05 24.38 -4.75
N ASN A 99 -28.44 25.08 -3.78
CA ASN A 99 -28.70 26.50 -3.55
C ASN A 99 -28.20 27.37 -4.69
N LEU A 100 -27.01 27.08 -5.25
CA LEU A 100 -26.53 27.77 -6.44
C LEU A 100 -27.46 27.57 -7.62
N ASN A 101 -27.87 26.32 -7.89
CA ASN A 101 -28.83 26.02 -8.95
C ASN A 101 -30.13 26.78 -8.72
N LYS A 102 -30.62 26.85 -7.48
CA LYS A 102 -31.83 27.62 -7.15
C LYS A 102 -31.64 29.11 -7.50
N ILE A 103 -30.52 29.72 -7.12
CA ILE A 103 -30.21 31.13 -7.44
C ILE A 103 -30.15 31.33 -8.96
N PHE A 104 -29.43 30.48 -9.69
CA PHE A 104 -29.35 30.59 -11.14
C PHE A 104 -30.69 30.34 -11.83
N THR A 105 -31.52 29.42 -11.32
CA THR A 105 -32.85 29.17 -11.90
C THR A 105 -33.86 30.24 -11.52
N GLU A 106 -33.77 30.84 -10.33
CA GLU A 106 -34.63 31.98 -9.93
C GLU A 106 -34.23 33.25 -10.68
N ASP A 107 -32.93 33.54 -10.86
CA ASP A 107 -32.46 34.71 -11.62
C ASP A 107 -32.70 34.59 -13.14
N LEU A 108 -32.87 33.38 -13.68
CA LEU A 108 -33.16 33.17 -15.11
C LEU A 108 -34.63 33.38 -15.50
N PHE A 109 -35.57 33.46 -14.55
CA PHE A 109 -37.00 33.67 -14.87
C PHE A 109 -37.50 35.10 -14.67
N VAL A 110 -36.70 36.02 -14.12
CA VAL A 110 -37.13 37.40 -13.92
C VAL A 110 -36.73 38.32 -15.07
N HIS A 111 -35.69 38.04 -15.88
CA HIS A 111 -35.29 38.91 -16.99
C HIS A 111 -34.99 38.14 -18.29
N SER A 112 -35.95 38.18 -19.23
CA SER A 112 -35.72 38.03 -20.66
C SER A 112 -36.21 39.32 -21.35
N PRO A 113 -35.62 39.82 -22.46
CA PRO A 113 -34.51 39.27 -23.26
C PRO A 113 -33.34 40.25 -23.47
N GLY A 114 -32.14 39.70 -23.72
CA GLY A 114 -31.14 40.36 -24.56
C GLY A 114 -29.85 40.81 -23.85
N LYS A 115 -28.82 39.94 -23.90
CA LYS A 115 -27.46 40.28 -24.39
C LYS A 115 -26.51 39.09 -24.17
N ASN A 116 -26.17 38.45 -25.28
CA ASN A 116 -24.83 37.98 -25.63
C ASN A 116 -23.89 37.55 -24.47
N SER A 117 -24.04 36.33 -23.97
CA SER A 117 -22.89 35.58 -23.45
C SER A 117 -22.69 34.35 -24.32
N LYS A 118 -21.62 34.35 -25.12
CA LYS A 118 -21.13 33.18 -25.84
C LYS A 118 -20.52 32.21 -24.82
N THR A 119 -21.34 31.42 -24.15
CA THR A 119 -20.92 30.24 -23.38
C THR A 119 -21.05 29.01 -24.27
N THR A 120 -20.07 28.79 -25.13
CA THR A 120 -19.94 27.52 -25.86
C THR A 120 -19.19 26.51 -25.01
N ALA A 121 -19.92 25.43 -24.70
CA ALA A 121 -19.44 24.07 -24.49
C ALA A 121 -18.52 23.83 -23.28
N SER A 122 -19.17 23.52 -22.16
CA SER A 122 -18.71 22.56 -21.18
C SER A 122 -18.23 21.26 -21.86
N TYR A 123 -16.92 20.98 -21.80
CA TYR A 123 -16.38 19.67 -22.19
C TYR A 123 -16.42 18.74 -20.98
N THR A 124 -17.44 17.90 -20.96
CA THR A 124 -17.48 16.66 -20.19
C THR A 124 -16.45 15.69 -20.77
N SER A 125 -15.40 15.35 -20.00
CA SER A 125 -14.80 14.00 -19.91
C SER A 125 -13.55 14.01 -19.02
N GLY A 126 -13.67 13.39 -17.84
CA GLY A 126 -12.58 12.62 -17.22
C GLY A 126 -11.48 13.32 -16.44
N THR A 127 -11.16 14.59 -16.66
CA THR A 127 -10.12 15.29 -15.88
C THR A 127 -10.54 16.72 -15.56
N HIS A 128 -10.47 17.11 -14.28
CA HIS A 128 -10.92 18.41 -13.74
C HIS A 128 -10.05 19.61 -14.17
N TYR A 129 -9.49 19.61 -15.39
CA TYR A 129 -8.71 20.75 -15.86
C TYR A 129 -9.62 21.73 -16.57
N THR A 130 -9.85 22.89 -15.95
CA THR A 130 -10.50 23.99 -16.66
C THR A 130 -9.54 24.55 -17.71
N LYS A 131 -10.08 25.27 -18.69
CA LYS A 131 -9.26 25.94 -19.71
C LYS A 131 -8.20 26.86 -19.09
N ASP A 132 -8.58 27.54 -18.01
CA ASP A 132 -7.70 28.46 -17.30
C ASP A 132 -6.62 27.71 -16.51
N ASP A 133 -6.92 26.54 -15.94
CA ASP A 133 -5.92 25.68 -15.30
C ASP A 133 -4.86 25.21 -16.31
N ILE A 134 -5.28 24.80 -17.51
CA ILE A 134 -4.33 24.39 -18.56
C ILE A 134 -3.44 25.57 -18.97
N LEU A 135 -4.02 26.77 -19.12
CA LEU A 135 -3.25 27.97 -19.46
C LEU A 135 -2.28 28.38 -18.34
N THR A 136 -2.68 28.27 -17.08
CA THR A 136 -1.80 28.56 -15.94
C THR A 136 -0.66 27.57 -15.83
N ILE A 137 -0.91 26.26 -16.04
CA ILE A 137 0.15 25.23 -16.11
C ILE A 137 1.16 25.57 -17.21
N ILE A 138 0.69 25.86 -18.43
CA ILE A 138 1.55 26.22 -19.56
C ILE A 138 2.41 27.45 -19.22
N ARG A 139 1.81 28.51 -18.65
CA ARG A 139 2.53 29.73 -18.28
C ARG A 139 3.57 29.49 -17.18
N THR A 140 3.23 28.69 -16.17
CA THR A 140 4.14 28.33 -15.07
C THR A 140 5.35 27.57 -15.60
N MET A 141 5.14 26.53 -16.41
CA MET A 141 6.24 25.78 -17.02
C MET A 141 7.10 26.65 -17.95
N ARG A 142 6.51 27.62 -18.64
CA ARG A 142 7.28 28.59 -19.44
C ARG A 142 8.13 29.51 -18.57
N LYS A 143 7.62 29.95 -17.42
CA LYS A 143 8.38 30.76 -16.45
C LYS A 143 9.56 29.97 -15.86
N GLU A 144 9.41 28.67 -15.70
CA GLU A 144 10.46 27.73 -15.27
C GLU A 144 11.49 27.42 -16.37
N GLY A 145 11.31 27.94 -17.59
CA GLY A 145 12.24 27.74 -18.71
C GLY A 145 11.98 26.47 -19.52
N ALA A 146 10.87 25.77 -19.32
CA ALA A 146 10.53 24.59 -20.12
C ALA A 146 10.32 24.95 -21.60
N THR A 147 10.76 24.07 -22.49
CA THR A 147 10.55 24.20 -23.94
C THR A 147 9.13 23.79 -24.31
N PHE A 148 8.63 24.26 -25.46
CA PHE A 148 7.27 23.95 -25.92
C PHE A 148 7.03 22.45 -26.14
N ALA A 149 8.08 21.69 -26.48
CA ALA A 149 8.02 20.23 -26.60
C ALA A 149 7.79 19.57 -25.24
N ILE A 150 8.58 19.96 -24.22
CA ILE A 150 8.46 19.42 -22.86
C ILE A 150 7.07 19.68 -22.26
N ILE A 151 6.50 20.85 -22.52
CA ILE A 151 5.15 21.18 -22.05
C ILE A 151 4.09 20.30 -22.75
N ALA A 152 4.25 20.05 -24.06
CA ALA A 152 3.33 19.19 -24.79
C ALA A 152 3.40 17.73 -24.31
N ASP A 153 4.60 17.23 -24.05
CA ASP A 153 4.80 15.90 -23.48
C ASP A 153 4.21 15.79 -22.06
N TYR A 154 4.42 16.82 -21.22
CA TYR A 154 3.82 16.88 -19.88
C TYR A 154 2.29 16.79 -19.91
N LEU A 155 1.63 17.55 -20.80
CA LEU A 155 0.17 17.53 -20.92
C LEU A 155 -0.34 16.18 -21.46
N LYS A 156 0.46 15.50 -22.28
CA LYS A 156 0.16 14.17 -22.80
C LYS A 156 0.31 13.09 -21.72
N ASP A 157 1.36 13.17 -20.91
CA ASP A 157 1.62 12.24 -19.80
C ASP A 157 0.56 12.38 -18.69
N LYS A 158 -0.01 13.58 -18.53
CA LYS A 158 -1.13 13.86 -17.62
C LYS A 158 -2.51 13.54 -18.20
N GLU A 159 -2.56 12.94 -19.39
CA GLU A 159 -3.80 12.60 -20.11
C GLU A 159 -4.77 13.78 -20.27
N ILE A 160 -4.23 15.01 -20.41
CA ILE A 160 -5.03 16.22 -20.55
C ILE A 160 -5.48 16.33 -22.02
N PRO A 161 -6.78 16.36 -22.30
CA PRO A 161 -7.26 16.51 -23.68
C PRO A 161 -6.89 17.90 -24.25
N THR A 162 -6.75 17.98 -25.57
CA THR A 162 -6.55 19.28 -26.24
C THR A 162 -7.82 20.12 -26.18
N PHE A 163 -7.72 21.44 -26.38
CA PHE A 163 -8.90 22.33 -26.40
C PHE A 163 -9.95 21.99 -27.46
N SER A 164 -9.57 21.25 -28.51
CA SER A 164 -10.48 20.78 -29.56
C SER A 164 -11.10 19.42 -29.22
N GLY A 165 -10.63 18.75 -28.16
CA GLY A 165 -10.98 17.37 -27.82
C GLY A 165 -10.48 16.35 -28.86
N LYS A 166 -9.65 16.77 -29.82
CA LYS A 166 -9.17 15.95 -30.94
C LYS A 166 -7.65 15.97 -30.95
N GLY A 167 -7.04 14.79 -30.96
CA GLY A 167 -5.59 14.61 -31.09
C GLY A 167 -4.79 14.84 -29.81
N LYS A 168 -3.45 14.86 -29.96
CA LYS A 168 -2.48 15.02 -28.86
C LYS A 168 -1.95 16.46 -28.82
N TRP A 169 -1.39 16.86 -27.68
CA TRP A 169 -0.69 18.14 -27.56
C TRP A 169 0.56 18.15 -28.45
N HIS A 170 0.79 19.27 -29.12
CA HIS A 170 1.95 19.51 -29.98
C HIS A 170 2.62 20.83 -29.60
N ALA A 171 3.95 20.90 -29.72
CA ALA A 171 4.73 22.09 -29.40
C ALA A 171 4.24 23.34 -30.14
N GLN A 172 3.80 23.19 -31.40
CA GLN A 172 3.22 24.29 -32.18
C GLN A 172 1.93 24.85 -31.56
N THR A 173 1.09 23.99 -30.99
CA THR A 173 -0.14 24.42 -30.31
C THR A 173 0.20 25.22 -29.05
N ILE A 174 1.15 24.75 -28.25
CA ILE A 174 1.62 25.46 -27.04
C ILE A 174 2.21 26.83 -27.42
N HIS A 175 3.00 26.88 -28.49
CA HIS A 175 3.58 28.14 -28.97
C HIS A 175 2.50 29.18 -29.32
N ARG A 176 1.43 28.76 -30.01
CA ARG A 176 0.29 29.64 -30.34
C ARG A 176 -0.45 30.16 -29.11
N LEU A 177 -0.48 29.38 -28.03
CA LEU A 177 -1.14 29.75 -26.78
C LEU A 177 -0.30 30.68 -25.88
N CYS A 178 1.01 30.77 -26.15
CA CYS A 178 1.94 31.61 -25.40
C CYS A 178 2.22 32.96 -26.07
N LYS A 179 1.59 33.24 -27.22
CA LYS A 179 1.65 34.56 -27.89
C LYS A 179 0.64 35.51 -27.27
#